data_AF-A0A2G9T8F6-F1
#
_entry.id   AF-A0A2G9T8F6-F1
#
_cell.length_a   1.000
_cell.length_b   1.000
_cell.length_c   1.000
_cell.angle_alpha   90.00
_cell.angle_beta   90.00
_cell.angle_gamma   90.00
#
_symmetry.space_group_name_H-M   'P 1'
#
loop_
_entity.id
_entity.type
_entity.pdbx_description
1 polymer ?
#
loop_
_entity_poly.entity_id
_entity_poly.type
_entity_poly.pdbx_seq_one_letter_code
_entity_poly.pdbx_strand_id
1 'polypeptide(L)'
;MFADVAIAVHPDDSRYSQLVGKFVRHPLCPDRKLPIIADENVQMDKGTGALKITPSHDALDWEIASRHQEEISSHDQTALTRSCIDIHGKLNQTANEFAGIDRFDARAKVIEKLDSCGLFQGTLKHDGQINLCSRT
;
A
#
# COMPACT_ATOMS: atom_id res chain seq x y z
N MET A 1 1.13 0.85 3.74
CA MET A 1 1.54 2.20 3.34
C MET A 1 3.05 2.34 3.24
N PHE A 2 3.81 2.24 4.33
CA PHE A 2 5.29 2.36 4.24
C PHE A 2 6.00 1.25 3.46
N ALA A 3 5.31 0.19 3.06
CA ALA A 3 5.82 -0.87 2.18
C ALA A 3 5.12 -0.88 0.81
N ASP A 4 4.36 0.16 0.47
CA ASP A 4 3.64 0.22 -0.80
C ASP A 4 4.63 0.36 -1.96
N VAL A 5 4.32 -0.32 -3.06
CA VAL A 5 5.17 -0.42 -4.26
C VAL A 5 4.48 0.09 -5.51
N ALA A 6 3.15 0.08 -5.56
CA ALA A 6 2.35 0.53 -6.70
C ALA A 6 0.92 0.86 -6.24
N ILE A 7 0.16 1.51 -7.12
CA ILE A 7 -1.29 1.59 -7.05
C ILE A 7 -1.85 0.79 -8.23
N ALA A 8 -2.67 -0.22 -7.98
CA ALA A 8 -3.35 -0.98 -9.03
C ALA A 8 -4.77 -0.46 -9.24
N VAL A 9 -5.18 -0.39 -10.50
CA VAL A 9 -6.54 -0.06 -10.94
C VAL A 9 -7.02 -1.11 -11.93
N HIS A 10 -8.35 -1.28 -12.07
CA HIS A 10 -8.87 -2.20 -13.07
C HIS A 10 -8.64 -1.63 -14.49
N PRO A 11 -8.22 -2.43 -15.49
CA PRO A 11 -7.97 -1.93 -16.86
C PRO A 11 -9.21 -1.28 -17.50
N ASP A 12 -10.40 -1.82 -17.24
CA ASP A 12 -11.67 -1.27 -17.74
C ASP A 12 -12.21 -0.07 -16.94
N ASP A 13 -11.52 0.34 -15.87
CA ASP A 13 -11.94 1.51 -15.09
C ASP A 13 -11.56 2.82 -15.79
N SER A 14 -12.50 3.34 -16.56
CA SER A 14 -12.37 4.61 -17.29
C SER A 14 -11.89 5.78 -16.43
N ARG A 15 -12.18 5.79 -15.10
CA ARG A 15 -11.75 6.84 -14.16
C ARG A 15 -10.23 6.95 -14.07
N TYR A 16 -9.51 5.84 -14.26
CA TYR A 16 -8.06 5.74 -14.06
C TYR A 16 -7.28 5.43 -15.35
N SER A 17 -7.96 5.14 -16.47
CA SER A 17 -7.35 4.80 -17.76
C SER A 17 -6.18 5.71 -18.18
N GLN A 18 -6.32 7.04 -18.00
CA GLN A 18 -5.31 8.04 -18.36
C GLN A 18 -4.17 8.17 -17.34
N LEU A 19 -4.22 7.43 -16.24
CA LEU A 19 -3.27 7.47 -15.14
C LEU A 19 -2.34 6.26 -15.11
N VAL A 20 -2.70 5.16 -15.78
CA VAL A 20 -1.83 3.98 -15.92
C VAL A 20 -0.49 4.37 -16.55
N GLY A 21 0.61 3.86 -16.00
CA GLY A 21 1.98 4.22 -16.36
C GLY A 21 2.50 5.53 -15.78
N LYS A 22 1.64 6.33 -15.10
CA LYS A 22 2.07 7.51 -14.34
C LYS A 22 2.43 7.13 -12.91
N PHE A 23 2.90 8.12 -12.14
CA PHE A 23 3.31 7.96 -10.76
C PHE A 23 2.47 8.80 -9.82
N VAL A 24 2.19 8.25 -8.64
CA VAL A 24 1.75 9.00 -7.47
C VAL A 24 2.91 9.18 -6.49
N ARG A 25 2.87 10.25 -5.70
CA ARG A 25 3.81 10.45 -4.59
C ARG A 25 3.24 9.77 -3.35
N HIS A 26 4.06 9.03 -2.61
CA HIS A 26 3.63 8.47 -1.34
C HIS A 26 3.35 9.62 -0.34
N PRO A 27 2.23 9.58 0.41
CA PRO A 27 1.77 10.72 1.20
C PRO A 27 2.73 11.11 2.34
N LEU A 28 3.46 10.14 2.90
CA LEU A 28 4.37 10.33 4.06
C LEU A 28 5.83 9.99 3.75
N CYS A 29 6.16 9.70 2.49
CA CYS A 29 7.53 9.38 2.05
C CYS A 29 7.81 10.19 0.79
N PRO A 30 8.28 11.45 0.92
CA PRO A 30 8.36 12.39 -0.20
C PRO A 30 9.16 11.91 -1.41
N ASP A 31 10.20 11.10 -1.16
CA ASP A 31 11.10 10.56 -2.20
C ASP A 31 10.53 9.33 -2.90
N ARG A 32 9.38 8.81 -2.43
CA ARG A 32 8.79 7.59 -2.98
C ARG A 32 7.74 7.91 -4.03
N LYS A 33 7.98 7.39 -5.23
CA LYS A 33 7.02 7.38 -6.33
C LYS A 33 6.47 5.96 -6.48
N LEU A 34 5.17 5.85 -6.67
CA LEU A 34 4.48 4.57 -6.87
C LEU A 34 3.90 4.58 -8.30
N PRO A 35 4.29 3.66 -9.19
CA PRO A 35 3.64 3.52 -10.48
C PRO A 35 2.17 3.13 -10.31
N ILE A 36 1.36 3.59 -11.26
CA ILE A 36 -0.03 3.15 -11.41
C ILE A 36 -0.06 2.04 -12.46
N ILE A 37 -0.45 0.85 -12.05
CA ILE A 37 -0.51 -0.37 -12.87
C ILE A 37 -1.96 -0.79 -13.12
N ALA A 38 -2.22 -1.50 -14.21
CA ALA A 38 -3.54 -2.03 -14.52
C ALA A 38 -3.60 -3.54 -14.22
N ASP A 39 -4.52 -3.97 -13.35
CA ASP A 39 -4.69 -5.39 -13.01
C ASP A 39 -6.17 -5.76 -12.84
N GLU A 40 -6.59 -6.84 -13.49
CA GLU A 40 -7.99 -7.33 -13.49
C GLU A 40 -8.47 -7.80 -12.12
N ASN A 41 -7.57 -8.12 -11.17
CA ASN A 41 -7.98 -8.51 -9.81
C ASN A 41 -8.48 -7.32 -8.97
N VAL A 42 -8.36 -6.08 -9.46
CA VAL A 42 -8.85 -4.89 -8.75
C VAL A 42 -10.36 -4.74 -8.93
N GLN A 43 -11.11 -4.79 -7.84
CA GLN A 43 -12.56 -4.58 -7.85
C GLN A 43 -12.90 -3.08 -7.99
N MET A 44 -13.55 -2.69 -9.10
CA MET A 44 -13.89 -1.29 -9.41
C MET A 44 -14.90 -0.67 -8.43
N ASP A 45 -15.81 -1.48 -7.90
CA ASP A 45 -16.89 -1.08 -7.00
C ASP A 45 -16.47 -1.05 -5.51
N LYS A 46 -15.31 -1.64 -5.19
CA LYS A 46 -14.77 -1.66 -3.83
C LYS A 46 -13.97 -0.40 -3.53
N GLY A 47 -14.44 0.39 -2.56
CA GLY A 47 -13.77 1.61 -2.14
C GLY A 47 -13.69 2.62 -3.29
N THR A 48 -12.49 3.06 -3.64
CA THR A 48 -12.27 3.98 -4.77
C THR A 48 -12.14 3.26 -6.11
N GLY A 49 -11.98 1.94 -6.14
CA GLY A 49 -11.55 1.20 -7.33
C GLY A 49 -10.04 1.25 -7.60
N ALA A 50 -9.27 1.82 -6.66
CA ALA A 50 -7.81 1.82 -6.69
C ALA A 50 -7.25 1.15 -5.42
N LEU A 51 -6.36 0.19 -5.61
CA LEU A 51 -5.78 -0.65 -4.56
C LEU A 51 -4.30 -0.33 -4.38
N LYS A 52 -3.87 -0.01 -3.15
CA LYS A 52 -2.43 0.04 -2.85
C LYS A 52 -1.86 -1.39 -2.93
N ILE A 53 -0.65 -1.55 -3.48
CA ILE A 53 0.01 -2.85 -3.56
C ILE A 53 1.16 -2.90 -2.55
N THR A 54 1.13 -3.85 -1.63
CA THR A 54 2.10 -4.05 -0.53
C THR A 54 2.55 -5.52 -0.44
N PRO A 55 3.43 -6.01 -1.35
CA PRO A 55 3.68 -7.43 -1.57
C PRO A 55 4.28 -8.17 -0.37
N SER A 56 5.04 -7.49 0.49
CA SER A 56 5.61 -8.13 1.70
C SER A 56 4.60 -8.36 2.83
N HIS A 57 3.35 -7.92 2.69
CA HIS A 57 2.35 -7.93 3.78
C HIS A 57 0.98 -8.48 3.38
N ASP A 58 0.74 -8.77 2.11
CA ASP A 58 -0.51 -9.34 1.62
C ASP A 58 -0.26 -10.26 0.41
N ALA A 59 -0.94 -11.41 0.39
CA ALA A 59 -0.72 -12.44 -0.63
C ALA A 59 -1.28 -12.06 -2.00
N LEU A 60 -2.44 -11.38 -2.04
CA LEU A 60 -3.01 -10.89 -3.30
C LEU A 60 -2.13 -9.79 -3.88
N ASP A 61 -1.64 -8.88 -3.02
CA ASP A 61 -0.69 -7.85 -3.44
C ASP A 61 0.62 -8.47 -3.98
N TRP A 62 1.09 -9.57 -3.39
CA TRP A 62 2.25 -10.32 -3.91
C TRP A 62 2.00 -10.89 -5.31
N GLU A 63 0.84 -11.52 -5.53
CA GLU A 63 0.47 -12.07 -6.83
C GLU A 63 0.38 -10.98 -7.91
N ILE A 64 -0.27 -9.85 -7.59
CA ILE A 64 -0.34 -8.69 -8.49
C ILE A 64 1.07 -8.16 -8.77
N ALA A 65 1.87 -7.91 -7.74
CA ALA A 65 3.23 -7.37 -7.91
C ALA A 65 4.14 -8.31 -8.71
N SER A 66 3.95 -9.63 -8.60
CA SER A 66 4.71 -10.63 -9.36
C SER A 66 4.40 -10.58 -10.86
N ARG A 67 3.14 -10.35 -11.24
CA ARG A 67 2.76 -10.18 -12.66
C ARG A 67 3.31 -8.89 -13.26
N HIS A 68 3.34 -7.82 -12.45
CA HIS A 68 3.77 -6.48 -12.85
C HIS A 68 5.21 -6.15 -12.43
N GLN A 69 6.04 -7.18 -12.20
CA GLN A 69 7.37 -7.02 -11.57
C GLN A 69 8.30 -6.10 -12.38
N GLU A 70 8.20 -6.11 -13.71
CA GLU A 70 9.05 -5.31 -14.59
C GLU A 70 8.69 -3.82 -14.48
N GLU A 71 7.40 -3.50 -14.51
CA GLU A 71 6.90 -2.13 -14.34
C GLU A 71 7.27 -1.57 -12.96
N ILE A 72 7.07 -2.36 -11.91
CA ILE A 72 7.38 -1.98 -10.53
C ILE A 72 8.90 -1.80 -10.32
N SER A 73 9.70 -2.78 -10.77
CA SER A 73 11.15 -2.81 -10.48
C SER A 73 11.97 -1.90 -11.38
N SER A 74 11.43 -1.49 -12.54
CA SER A 74 12.09 -0.53 -13.44
C SER A 74 12.40 0.82 -12.78
N HIS A 75 11.65 1.18 -11.74
CA HIS A 75 11.83 2.43 -10.99
C HIS A 75 12.43 2.24 -9.59
N ASP A 76 12.30 1.03 -9.03
CA ASP A 76 12.73 0.73 -7.67
C ASP A 76 13.02 -0.77 -7.50
N GLN A 77 14.30 -1.13 -7.61
CA GLN A 77 14.75 -2.52 -7.51
C GLN A 77 14.51 -3.14 -6.13
N THR A 78 14.23 -2.33 -5.11
CA THR A 78 13.98 -2.80 -3.74
C THR A 78 12.48 -2.96 -3.45
N ALA A 79 11.62 -2.66 -4.41
CA ALA A 79 10.18 -2.62 -4.21
C ALA A 79 9.60 -3.96 -3.72
N LEU A 80 9.88 -5.05 -4.44
CA LEU A 80 9.26 -6.35 -4.15
C LEU A 80 9.66 -6.94 -2.80
N THR A 81 10.82 -6.55 -2.26
CA THR A 81 11.34 -7.04 -0.98
C THR A 81 11.14 -6.06 0.18
N ARG A 82 10.44 -4.94 -0.06
CA ARG A 82 10.23 -3.90 0.95
C ARG A 82 9.23 -4.34 2.01
N SER A 83 9.72 -4.59 3.22
CA SER A 83 8.89 -4.71 4.41
C SER A 83 9.00 -3.49 5.33
N CYS A 84 7.91 -3.09 5.99
CA CYS A 84 7.92 -2.03 7.00
C CYS A 84 7.63 -2.52 8.42
N ILE A 85 7.43 -3.82 8.65
CA ILE A 85 7.13 -4.41 9.96
C ILE A 85 8.18 -5.48 10.27
N ASP A 86 8.71 -5.46 11.49
CA ASP A 86 9.66 -6.46 12.00
C ASP A 86 8.97 -7.68 12.64
N ILE A 87 9.77 -8.65 13.08
CA ILE A 87 9.27 -9.89 13.69
C ILE A 87 8.58 -9.69 15.04
N HIS A 88 8.76 -8.53 15.67
CA HIS A 88 8.12 -8.15 16.93
C HIS A 88 6.83 -7.36 16.71
N GLY A 89 6.41 -7.19 15.44
CA GLY A 89 5.21 -6.43 15.09
C GLY A 89 5.38 -4.92 15.21
N LYS A 90 6.62 -4.42 15.24
CA LYS A 90 6.94 -3.00 15.27
C LYS A 90 7.35 -2.50 13.89
N LEU A 91 7.16 -1.22 13.64
CA LEU A 91 7.62 -0.61 12.40
C LEU A 91 9.14 -0.52 12.36
N ASN A 92 9.74 -0.83 11.22
CA ASN A 92 11.18 -0.71 11.01
C ASN A 92 11.55 0.66 10.42
N GLN A 93 12.82 0.84 10.05
CA GLN A 93 13.36 2.10 9.52
C GLN A 93 12.70 2.58 8.22
N THR A 94 12.04 1.70 7.46
CA THR A 94 11.29 2.06 6.26
C THR A 94 10.11 3.00 6.57
N ALA A 95 9.67 3.06 7.82
CA ALA A 95 8.59 3.93 8.27
C ALA A 95 9.06 5.29 8.85
N ASN A 96 10.32 5.68 8.64
CA ASN A 96 10.85 7.00 9.04
C ASN A 96 10.55 7.34 10.52
N GLU A 97 9.84 8.44 10.78
CA GLU A 97 9.48 8.94 12.11
C GLU A 97 8.64 7.95 12.95
N PHE A 98 8.08 6.92 12.33
CA PHE A 98 7.27 5.90 13.00
C PHE A 98 8.06 4.64 13.37
N ALA A 99 9.35 4.57 13.07
CA ALA A 99 10.18 3.42 13.39
C ALA A 99 10.19 3.12 14.91
N GLY A 100 10.10 1.83 15.27
CA GLY A 100 10.09 1.33 16.64
C GLY A 100 8.72 1.31 17.34
N ILE A 101 7.67 1.87 16.72
CA ILE A 101 6.30 1.88 17.25
C ILE A 101 5.60 0.57 16.91
N ASP A 102 4.77 0.03 17.82
CA ASP A 102 3.91 -1.12 17.52
C ASP A 102 2.97 -0.81 16.34
N ARG A 103 2.72 -1.80 15.47
CA ARG A 103 1.91 -1.65 14.26
C ARG A 103 0.51 -1.08 14.49
N PHE A 104 -0.13 -1.35 15.63
CA PHE A 104 -1.46 -0.83 15.92
C PHE A 104 -1.42 0.61 16.44
N ASP A 105 -0.48 0.92 17.33
CA ASP A 105 -0.25 2.29 17.80
C ASP A 105 0.19 3.21 16.65
N ALA A 106 1.05 2.69 15.77
CA ALA A 106 1.51 3.41 14.59
C ALA A 106 0.35 3.75 13.64
N ARG A 107 -0.66 2.87 13.52
CA ARG A 107 -1.84 3.15 12.68
C ARG A 107 -2.56 4.42 13.12
N ALA A 108 -2.78 4.60 14.42
CA ALA A 108 -3.43 5.80 14.93
C ALA A 108 -2.61 7.07 14.62
N LYS A 109 -1.30 7.03 14.91
CA LYS A 109 -0.39 8.16 14.66
C LYS A 109 -0.26 8.51 13.17
N VAL A 110 -0.28 7.49 12.30
CA VAL A 110 -0.27 7.69 10.84
C VAL A 110 -1.53 8.40 10.38
N ILE A 111 -2.69 8.04 10.91
CA ILE A 111 -3.96 8.71 10.59
C ILE A 111 -3.88 10.18 11.03
N GLU A 112 -3.45 10.46 12.26
CA GLU A 112 -3.25 11.83 12.76
C GLU A 112 -2.30 12.63 11.87
N LYS A 113 -1.20 12.02 11.43
CA LYS A 113 -0.26 12.67 10.53
C LYS A 113 -0.89 12.99 9.18
N LEU A 114 -1.58 12.04 8.56
CA LEU A 114 -2.27 12.26 7.28
C LEU A 114 -3.33 13.36 7.40
N ASP A 115 -4.05 13.43 8.53
CA ASP A 115 -5.05 14.44 8.82
C ASP A 115 -4.41 15.84 8.98
N SER A 116 -3.31 15.92 9.73
CA SER A 116 -2.53 17.16 9.86
C SER A 116 -1.99 17.70 8.52
N CYS A 117 -1.79 16.81 7.54
CA CYS A 117 -1.38 17.15 6.18
C CYS A 117 -2.57 17.40 5.23
N GLY A 118 -3.82 17.26 5.67
CA GLY A 118 -5.01 17.38 4.82
C GLY A 118 -5.16 16.27 3.77
N LEU A 119 -4.47 15.15 3.96
CA LEU A 119 -4.47 14.01 3.01
C LEU A 119 -5.43 12.90 3.43
N PHE A 120 -5.92 12.93 4.66
CA PHE A 120 -6.89 11.98 5.18
C PHE A 120 -8.31 12.34 4.73
N GLN A 121 -9.03 11.37 4.15
CA GLN A 121 -10.38 11.57 3.60
C GLN A 121 -11.46 10.81 4.41
N GLY A 122 -11.14 10.44 5.65
CA GLY A 122 -12.06 9.77 6.57
C GLY A 122 -11.91 8.24 6.60
N THR A 123 -12.77 7.62 7.41
CA THR A 123 -12.83 6.18 7.63
C THR A 123 -14.24 5.66 7.38
N LEU A 124 -14.32 4.45 6.83
CA LEU A 124 -15.57 3.71 6.68
C LEU A 124 -15.46 2.43 7.50
N LYS A 125 -16.55 2.04 8.16
CA LYS A 125 -16.62 0.73 8.81
C LYS A 125 -16.58 -0.34 7.72
N HIS A 126 -15.64 -1.28 7.86
CA HIS A 126 -15.51 -2.40 6.97
C HIS A 126 -15.48 -3.68 7.79
N ASP A 127 -16.49 -4.53 7.59
CA ASP A 127 -16.48 -5.87 8.14
C ASP A 127 -15.67 -6.77 7.20
N GLY A 128 -14.68 -7.46 7.75
CA GLY A 128 -13.73 -8.26 6.97
C GLY A 128 -13.21 -9.45 7.76
N GLN A 129 -12.53 -10.35 7.06
CA GLN A 129 -11.93 -11.53 7.66
C GLN A 129 -10.55 -11.18 8.23
N ILE A 130 -10.32 -11.57 9.49
CA ILE A 130 -9.02 -11.43 10.15
C ILE A 130 -8.47 -12.82 10.40
N ASN A 131 -7.24 -13.06 9.97
CA ASN A 131 -6.53 -14.30 10.25
C ASN A 131 -5.83 -14.21 11.60
N LEU A 132 -6.11 -15.17 12.47
CA LEU A 132 -5.47 -15.31 13.79
C LEU A 132 -4.66 -16.60 13.83
N CYS A 133 -3.61 -16.61 14.64
CA CYS A 133 -2.85 -17.83 14.89
C CYS A 133 -3.76 -18.86 15.57
N SER A 134 -3.80 -20.09 15.07
CA SER A 134 -4.65 -21.15 15.63
C SER A 134 -4.17 -21.70 16.98
N ARG A 135 -3.01 -21.23 17.48
CA ARG A 135 -2.31 -21.78 18.67
C ARG A 135 -2.15 -20.79 19.82
N THR A 136 -2.53 -19.53 19.64
CA THR A 136 -2.45 -18.48 20.67
C THR A 136 -3.83 -17.91 20.88
#